data_AF-A0A956CKZ1-F1
#
_entry.id   AF-A0A956CKZ1-F1
#
_cell.length_a   1.000
_cell.length_b   1.000
_cell.length_c   1.000
_cell.angle_alpha   90.00
_cell.angle_beta   90.00
_cell.angle_gamma   90.00
#
_symmetry.space_group_name_H-M   'P 1'
#
loop_
_entity.id
_entity.type
_entity.pdbx_description
1 polymer ?
#
loop_
_entity_poly.entity_id
_entity_poly.type
_entity_poly.pdbx_seq_one_letter_code
_entity_poly.pdbx_strand_id
1 'polypeptide(L)'
;MLVMLTLAAMSLGCWFVIGAKLKRLGEAGRESARFLERFWDGEANTPWSAQRLEGIYAEVRGFRGSPIAAMFRAGYVELARIAGGQAPAGGGTENIERALRRAKQSELTQLENYVPLLATTGSTAPFVGLFGTVWGIMNS
;
A
#
# COMPACT_ATOMS: atom_id res chain seq x y z
N MET A 1 24.40 -14.35 -30.06
CA MET A 1 24.33 -15.12 -28.80
C MET A 1 24.18 -14.23 -27.56
N LEU A 2 25.01 -13.19 -27.38
CA LEU A 2 24.89 -12.21 -26.29
C LEU A 2 23.50 -11.53 -26.20
N VAL A 3 22.94 -11.08 -27.33
CA VAL A 3 21.65 -10.37 -27.38
C VAL A 3 20.47 -11.25 -26.89
N MET A 4 20.43 -12.52 -27.31
CA MET A 4 19.44 -13.52 -26.85
C MET A 4 19.51 -13.74 -25.34
N LEU A 5 20.72 -13.79 -24.79
CA LEU A 5 20.97 -14.02 -23.37
C LEU A 5 20.55 -12.79 -22.53
N THR A 6 20.81 -11.57 -23.02
CA THR A 6 20.38 -10.32 -22.38
C THR A 6 18.86 -10.17 -22.37
N LEU A 7 18.19 -10.48 -23.50
CA LEU A 7 16.72 -10.47 -23.60
C LEU A 7 16.08 -11.50 -22.65
N ALA A 8 16.64 -12.71 -22.56
CA ALA A 8 16.16 -13.74 -21.65
C ALA A 8 16.31 -13.33 -20.18
N ALA A 9 17.46 -12.76 -19.80
CA ALA A 9 17.71 -12.27 -18.44
C ALA A 9 16.74 -11.12 -18.06
N MET A 10 16.46 -10.21 -18.99
CA MET A 10 15.54 -9.09 -18.78
C MET A 10 14.08 -9.57 -18.64
N SER A 11 13.69 -10.61 -19.39
CA SER A 11 12.37 -11.26 -19.28
C SER A 11 12.17 -11.95 -17.92
N LEU A 12 13.18 -12.70 -17.45
CA LEU A 12 13.18 -13.32 -16.12
C LEU A 12 13.12 -12.27 -14.99
N GLY A 13 13.83 -11.16 -15.14
CA GLY A 13 13.76 -10.02 -14.21
C GLY A 13 12.36 -9.42 -14.11
N CYS A 14 11.65 -9.32 -15.25
CA CYS A 14 10.27 -8.83 -15.29
C CYS A 14 9.31 -9.75 -14.50
N TRP A 15 9.41 -11.06 -14.69
CA TRP A 15 8.58 -12.04 -13.98
C TRP A 15 8.85 -12.04 -12.47
N PHE A 16 10.12 -11.89 -12.08
CA PHE A 16 10.52 -11.76 -10.67
C PHE A 16 9.92 -10.51 -10.02
N VAL A 17 9.97 -9.36 -10.70
CA VAL A 17 9.38 -8.10 -10.20
C VAL A 17 7.86 -8.20 -10.08
N ILE A 18 7.19 -8.80 -11.07
CA ILE A 18 5.73 -9.03 -11.04
C ILE A 18 5.36 -9.91 -9.84
N GLY A 19 6.05 -11.05 -9.66
CA GLY A 19 5.81 -11.95 -8.54
C GLY A 19 6.06 -11.30 -7.18
N ALA A 20 7.16 -10.55 -7.03
CA ALA A 20 7.47 -9.82 -5.80
C ALA A 20 6.43 -8.74 -5.49
N LYS A 21 5.93 -8.04 -6.51
CA LYS A 21 4.90 -6.99 -6.36
C LYS A 21 3.55 -7.59 -5.97
N LEU A 22 3.12 -8.67 -6.63
CA LEU A 22 1.87 -9.37 -6.31
C LEU A 22 1.87 -9.91 -4.88
N LYS A 23 3.00 -10.47 -4.44
CA LYS A 23 3.15 -10.95 -3.07
C LYS A 23 3.04 -9.81 -2.05
N ARG A 24 3.73 -8.69 -2.27
CA ARG A 24 3.69 -7.51 -1.37
C ARG A 24 2.30 -6.87 -1.29
N LEU A 25 1.61 -6.70 -2.42
CA LEU A 25 0.24 -6.17 -2.43
C LEU A 25 -0.75 -7.15 -1.76
N GLY A 26 -0.59 -8.44 -2.01
CA GLY A 26 -1.41 -9.48 -1.37
C GLY A 26 -1.24 -9.52 0.14
N GLU A 27 0.00 -9.42 0.64
CA GLU A 27 0.30 -9.36 2.08
C GLU A 27 -0.29 -8.10 2.72
N ALA A 28 -0.06 -6.92 2.15
CA ALA A 28 -0.60 -5.65 2.66
C ALA A 28 -2.14 -5.62 2.65
N GLY A 29 -2.76 -6.21 1.62
CA GLY A 29 -4.21 -6.35 1.51
C GLY A 29 -4.80 -7.26 2.60
N ARG A 30 -4.18 -8.43 2.83
CA ARG A 30 -4.61 -9.37 3.89
C ARG A 30 -4.45 -8.78 5.28
N GLU A 31 -3.35 -8.10 5.54
CA GLU A 31 -3.10 -7.45 6.83
C GLU A 31 -4.08 -6.31 7.10
N SER A 32 -4.44 -5.56 6.05
CA SER A 32 -5.46 -4.51 6.12
C SER A 32 -6.86 -5.07 6.35
N ALA A 33 -7.22 -6.18 5.71
CA ALA A 33 -8.50 -6.85 5.96
C ALA A 33 -8.63 -7.31 7.41
N ARG A 34 -7.56 -7.93 7.97
CA ARG A 34 -7.52 -8.34 9.38
C ARG A 34 -7.64 -7.17 10.34
N PHE A 35 -6.96 -6.06 10.06
CA PHE A 35 -7.10 -4.85 10.86
C PHE A 35 -8.53 -4.30 10.81
N LEU A 36 -9.14 -4.27 9.61
CA LEU A 36 -10.49 -3.75 9.41
C LEU A 36 -11.55 -4.61 10.11
N GLU A 37 -11.39 -5.94 10.06
CA GLU A 37 -12.22 -6.89 10.81
C GLU A 37 -12.12 -6.59 12.31
N ARG A 38 -10.91 -6.42 12.86
CA ARG A 38 -10.70 -6.03 14.27
C ARG A 38 -11.30 -4.68 14.64
N PHE A 39 -11.15 -3.71 13.74
CA PHE A 39 -11.63 -2.34 13.94
C PHE A 39 -13.17 -2.32 14.06
N TRP A 40 -13.85 -3.07 13.18
CA TRP A 40 -15.31 -3.17 13.13
C TRP A 40 -15.92 -4.21 14.08
N ASP A 41 -15.18 -5.24 14.50
CA ASP A 41 -15.68 -6.37 15.32
C ASP A 41 -16.43 -5.91 16.58
N GLY A 42 -15.97 -4.83 17.21
CA GLY A 42 -16.58 -4.31 18.43
C GLY A 42 -17.74 -3.33 18.19
N GLU A 43 -18.00 -2.86 16.96
CA GLU A 43 -19.01 -1.80 16.72
C GLU A 43 -20.41 -2.27 17.13
N ALA A 44 -20.69 -3.57 16.94
CA ALA A 44 -21.98 -4.18 17.28
C ALA A 44 -22.33 -4.10 18.78
N ASN A 45 -21.35 -3.99 19.69
CA ASN A 45 -21.57 -4.15 21.13
C ASN A 45 -21.07 -2.99 22.00
N THR A 46 -20.31 -2.02 21.47
CA THR A 46 -19.74 -0.94 22.29
C THR A 46 -19.64 0.38 21.52
N PRO A 47 -20.18 1.49 22.05
CA PRO A 47 -20.04 2.80 21.42
C PRO A 47 -18.58 3.22 21.33
N TRP A 48 -18.26 4.04 20.33
CA TRP A 48 -16.93 4.59 20.11
C TRP A 48 -16.47 5.43 21.31
N SER A 49 -15.53 4.91 22.10
CA SER A 49 -14.95 5.55 23.28
C SER A 49 -13.44 5.73 23.15
N ALA A 50 -12.89 6.70 23.90
CA ALA A 50 -11.44 6.95 23.93
C ALA A 50 -10.64 5.69 24.35
N GLN A 51 -11.16 4.94 25.32
CA GLN A 51 -10.55 3.70 25.83
C GLN A 51 -10.49 2.60 24.76
N ARG A 52 -11.51 2.50 23.90
CA ARG A 52 -11.50 1.58 22.76
C ARG A 52 -10.45 1.97 21.73
N LEU A 53 -10.39 3.26 21.37
CA LEU A 53 -9.43 3.77 20.40
C LEU A 53 -7.98 3.57 20.88
N GLU A 54 -7.74 3.71 22.19
CA GLU A 54 -6.46 3.41 22.82
C GLU A 54 -6.10 1.92 22.74
N GLY A 55 -7.06 1.02 22.99
CA GLY A 55 -6.88 -0.42 22.81
C GLY A 55 -6.50 -0.79 21.37
N ILE A 56 -7.23 -0.24 20.39
CA ILE A 56 -6.92 -0.45 18.96
C ILE A 56 -5.53 0.13 18.62
N TYR A 57 -5.16 1.29 19.17
CA TYR A 57 -3.85 1.90 18.95
C TYR A 57 -2.69 1.05 19.51
N ALA A 58 -2.88 0.38 20.65
CA ALA A 58 -1.90 -0.55 21.20
C ALA A 58 -1.66 -1.75 20.27
N GLU A 59 -2.72 -2.29 19.67
CA GLU A 59 -2.67 -3.44 18.76
C GLU A 59 -2.16 -3.06 17.35
N VAL A 60 -2.36 -1.82 16.91
CA VAL A 60 -1.90 -1.30 15.61
C VAL A 60 -0.39 -1.44 15.39
N ARG A 61 0.41 -1.47 16.47
CA ARG A 61 1.86 -1.73 16.34
C ARG A 61 2.18 -3.10 15.74
N GLY A 62 1.26 -4.07 15.86
CA GLY A 62 1.38 -5.40 15.27
C GLY A 62 1.09 -5.44 13.76
N PHE A 63 0.43 -4.41 13.22
CA PHE A 63 -0.03 -4.36 11.82
C PHE A 63 0.79 -3.38 10.97
N ARG A 64 2.12 -3.54 10.93
CA ARG A 64 3.04 -2.60 10.26
C ARG A 64 2.97 -2.65 8.73
N GLY A 65 2.47 -3.74 8.15
CA GLY A 65 2.27 -3.88 6.70
C GLY A 65 0.89 -3.42 6.22
N SER A 66 0.00 -3.00 7.13
CA SER A 66 -1.30 -2.46 6.76
C SER A 66 -1.27 -0.94 6.56
N PRO A 67 -1.54 -0.45 5.33
CA PRO A 67 -1.75 0.99 5.08
C PRO A 67 -2.92 1.57 5.89
N ILE A 68 -3.97 0.78 6.15
CA ILE A 68 -5.12 1.23 6.94
C ILE A 68 -4.73 1.43 8.41
N ALA A 69 -3.94 0.53 8.98
CA ALA A 69 -3.43 0.68 10.34
C ALA A 69 -2.50 1.91 10.47
N ALA A 70 -1.70 2.19 9.43
CA ALA A 70 -0.86 3.39 9.37
C ALA A 70 -1.69 4.68 9.34
N MET A 71 -2.77 4.71 8.55
CA MET A 71 -3.72 5.83 8.53
C MET A 71 -4.41 6.04 9.89
N PHE A 72 -4.88 4.97 10.52
CA PHE A 72 -5.49 5.03 11.86
C PHE A 72 -4.50 5.59 12.89
N ARG A 73 -3.25 5.12 12.88
CA ARG A 73 -2.19 5.62 13.77
C ARG A 73 -2.00 7.12 13.64
N ALA A 74 -1.92 7.63 12.42
CA ALA A 74 -1.74 9.05 12.14
C ALA A 74 -2.93 9.88 12.63
N GLY A 75 -4.16 9.39 12.42
CA GLY A 75 -5.38 10.05 12.91
C GLY A 75 -5.49 10.04 14.44
N TYR A 76 -5.17 8.91 15.09
CA TYR A 76 -5.25 8.77 16.54
C TYR A 76 -4.27 9.70 17.28
N VAL A 77 -3.05 9.87 16.76
CA VAL A 77 -2.05 10.78 17.36
C VAL A 77 -2.57 12.22 17.39
N GLU A 78 -3.17 12.70 16.30
CA GLU A 78 -3.76 14.04 16.27
C GLU A 78 -5.00 14.15 17.17
N LEU A 79 -5.85 13.11 17.18
CA LEU A 79 -7.01 13.06 18.08
C LEU A 79 -6.59 13.12 19.55
N ALA A 80 -5.58 12.36 19.95
CA ALA A 80 -5.04 12.35 21.32
C ALA A 80 -4.45 13.72 21.69
N ARG A 81 -3.80 14.40 20.74
CA ARG A 81 -3.27 15.76 20.93
C ARG A 81 -4.37 16.78 21.20
N ILE A 82 -5.49 16.68 20.48
CA ILE A 82 -6.65 17.55 20.66
C ILE A 82 -7.37 17.25 21.98
N ALA A 83 -7.56 15.96 22.29
CA ALA A 83 -8.14 15.52 23.56
C ALA A 83 -7.30 15.98 24.77
N GLY A 84 -5.98 16.06 24.62
CA GLY A 84 -5.05 16.61 25.60
C GLY A 84 -4.96 18.14 25.65
N GLY A 85 -5.89 18.86 25.00
CA GLY A 85 -5.97 20.32 25.06
C GLY A 85 -4.93 21.08 24.20
N GLN A 86 -4.17 20.38 23.37
CA GLN A 86 -3.16 20.98 22.49
C GLN A 86 -3.70 21.26 21.07
N ALA A 87 -4.99 21.56 20.96
CA ALA A 87 -5.64 21.84 19.69
C ALA A 87 -5.08 23.15 19.07
N PRO A 88 -4.63 23.14 17.80
CA PRO A 88 -4.21 24.36 17.12
C PRO A 88 -5.38 25.34 16.97
N ALA A 89 -5.07 26.64 16.81
CA ALA A 89 -6.02 27.75 16.77
C ALA A 89 -7.04 27.74 15.58
N GLY A 90 -7.15 26.65 14.82
CA GLY A 90 -8.02 26.48 13.67
C GLY A 90 -9.03 25.33 13.77
N GLY A 91 -9.26 24.78 14.96
CA GLY A 91 -10.19 23.67 15.18
C GLY A 91 -9.50 22.30 15.06
N GLY A 92 -9.70 21.45 16.07
CA GLY A 92 -9.04 20.14 16.14
C GLY A 92 -9.43 19.20 15.01
N THR A 93 -10.72 19.16 14.65
CA THR A 93 -11.26 18.25 13.63
C THR A 93 -10.66 18.46 12.24
N GLU A 94 -10.43 19.70 11.82
CA GLU A 94 -9.82 19.97 10.51
C GLU A 94 -8.36 19.50 10.44
N ASN A 95 -7.62 19.60 11.55
CA ASN A 95 -6.26 19.09 11.61
C ASN A 95 -6.20 17.56 11.54
N ILE A 96 -7.16 16.87 12.17
CA ILE A 96 -7.32 15.42 12.04
C ILE A 96 -7.60 15.03 10.58
N GLU A 97 -8.53 15.72 9.91
CA GLU A 97 -8.85 15.42 8.51
C GLU A 97 -7.63 15.64 7.60
N ARG A 98 -6.89 16.73 7.80
CA ARG A 98 -5.64 17.01 7.05
C ARG A 98 -4.57 15.97 7.30
N ALA A 99 -4.42 15.46 8.53
CA ALA A 99 -3.47 14.40 8.85
C ALA A 99 -3.87 13.07 8.21
N LEU A 100 -5.16 12.71 8.27
CA LEU A 100 -5.71 11.53 7.59
C LEU A 100 -5.54 11.59 6.08
N ARG A 101 -5.83 12.73 5.44
CA ARG A 101 -5.59 12.92 3.99
C ARG A 101 -4.11 12.75 3.63
N ARG A 102 -3.20 13.33 4.41
CA ARG A 102 -1.76 13.18 4.20
C ARG A 102 -1.30 11.74 4.37
N ALA A 103 -1.76 11.06 5.41
CA ALA A 103 -1.46 9.64 5.63
C ALA A 103 -1.99 8.78 4.49
N LYS A 104 -3.25 8.99 4.07
CA LYS A 104 -3.86 8.32 2.92
C LYS A 104 -3.01 8.52 1.66
N GLN A 105 -2.63 9.76 1.35
CA GLN A 105 -1.82 10.07 0.17
C GLN A 105 -0.47 9.35 0.22
N SER A 106 0.20 9.38 1.37
CA SER A 106 1.49 8.72 1.59
C SER A 106 1.39 7.21 1.41
N GLU A 107 0.37 6.57 2.01
CA GLU A 107 0.14 5.14 1.87
C GLU A 107 -0.24 4.76 0.44
N LEU A 108 -1.05 5.56 -0.25
CA LEU A 108 -1.34 5.38 -1.67
C LEU A 108 -0.07 5.47 -2.51
N THR A 109 0.77 6.49 -2.31
CA THR A 109 2.06 6.61 -3.00
C THR A 109 2.96 5.39 -2.72
N GLN A 110 2.96 4.87 -1.48
CA GLN A 110 3.70 3.66 -1.13
C GLN A 110 3.17 2.40 -1.84
N LEU A 111 1.85 2.26 -1.96
CA LEU A 111 1.22 1.16 -2.70
C LEU A 111 1.42 1.29 -4.22
N GLU A 112 1.38 2.53 -4.72
CA GLU A 112 1.58 2.90 -6.12
C GLU A 112 3.06 2.84 -6.54
N ASN A 113 4.00 2.78 -5.59
CA ASN A 113 5.42 2.60 -5.92
C ASN A 113 5.59 1.41 -6.86
N TYR A 114 6.31 1.60 -7.96
CA TYR A 114 6.51 0.63 -9.04
C TYR A 114 5.27 0.32 -9.92
N VAL A 115 4.06 0.82 -9.64
CA VAL A 115 2.91 0.72 -10.56
C VAL A 115 3.19 1.44 -11.89
N PRO A 116 3.79 2.64 -11.91
CA PRO A 116 4.20 3.29 -13.16
C PRO A 116 5.22 2.42 -13.93
N LEU A 117 6.17 1.81 -13.23
CA LEU A 117 7.16 0.92 -13.84
C LEU A 117 6.51 -0.34 -14.44
N LEU A 118 5.51 -0.92 -13.76
CA LEU A 118 4.69 -2.01 -14.30
C LEU A 118 3.83 -1.57 -15.48
N ALA A 119 3.28 -0.35 -15.46
CA ALA A 119 2.52 0.21 -16.57
C ALA A 119 3.42 0.43 -17.80
N THR A 120 4.63 0.97 -17.61
CA THR A 120 5.64 1.07 -18.67
C THR A 120 6.03 -0.31 -19.20
N THR A 121 6.28 -1.26 -18.30
CA THR A 121 6.68 -2.62 -18.66
C THR A 121 5.56 -3.35 -19.44
N GLY A 122 4.30 -3.21 -19.00
CA GLY A 122 3.12 -3.73 -19.69
C GLY A 122 2.87 -3.07 -21.05
N SER A 123 3.15 -1.77 -21.18
CA SER A 123 3.11 -1.07 -22.47
C SER A 123 4.24 -1.51 -23.42
N THR A 124 5.40 -1.88 -22.89
CA THR A 124 6.53 -2.42 -23.70
C THR A 124 6.41 -3.91 -23.99
N ALA A 125 5.60 -4.66 -23.24
CA ALA A 125 5.39 -6.11 -23.39
C ALA A 125 5.03 -6.56 -24.84
N PRO A 126 4.10 -5.90 -25.57
CA PRO A 126 3.79 -6.30 -26.95
C PRO A 126 4.98 -6.12 -27.92
N PHE A 127 5.82 -5.11 -27.72
CA PHE A 127 7.00 -4.89 -28.57
C PHE A 127 8.08 -5.95 -28.35
N VAL A 128 8.26 -6.39 -27.09
CA VAL A 128 9.17 -7.51 -26.75
C VAL A 128 8.66 -8.82 -27.35
N GLY A 129 7.34 -9.06 -27.30
CA GLY A 129 6.72 -10.23 -27.94
C GLY A 129 6.86 -10.24 -29.46
N LEU A 130 6.63 -9.11 -30.12
CA LEU A 130 6.80 -8.94 -31.56
C LEU A 130 8.26 -9.12 -32.01
N PHE A 131 9.22 -8.63 -31.22
CA PHE A 131 10.64 -8.84 -31.51
C PHE A 131 11.01 -10.33 -31.43
N GLY A 132 10.45 -11.06 -30.45
CA GLY A 132 10.62 -12.50 -30.32
C GLY A 132 10.06 -13.30 -31.49
N THR A 133 8.90 -12.90 -32.03
CA THR A 133 8.31 -13.57 -33.21
C THR A 133 9.10 -13.29 -34.49
N VAL A 134 9.58 -12.07 -34.70
CA VAL A 134 10.44 -11.72 -35.85
C VAL A 134 11.75 -12.50 -35.82
N TRP A 135 12.42 -12.57 -34.66
CA TRP A 135 13.65 -13.33 -34.53
C TRP A 135 13.43 -14.84 -34.74
N GLY A 136 12.33 -15.38 -34.21
CA GLY A 136 11.96 -16.78 -34.40
C GLY A 136 11.75 -17.16 -35.87
N ILE A 137 11.18 -16.26 -36.67
CA ILE A 137 11.00 -16.45 -38.11
C ILE A 137 12.33 -16.30 -38.87
N MET A 138 13.22 -15.42 -38.41
CA MET A 138 14.51 -15.18 -39.07
C MET A 138 15.55 -16.31 -38.90
N ASN A 139 15.37 -17.16 -37.88
CA ASN A 139 16.29 -18.26 -37.54
C ASN A 139 15.67 -19.65 -37.82
N SER A 140 14.52 -19.69 -38.49
CA SER A 140 13.92 -20.90 -39.06
C SER A 140 14.05 -20.89 -40.58
#